data_AF-A0A4S4BHK1-F1
#
_entry.id   AF-A0A4S4BHK1-F1
#
_cell.length_a   1.000
_cell.length_b   1.000
_cell.length_c   1.000
_cell.angle_alpha   90.00
_cell.angle_beta   90.00
_cell.angle_gamma   90.00
#
_symmetry.space_group_name_H-M   'P 1'
#
loop_
_entity.id
_entity.type
_entity.pdbx_description
1 polymer ?
#
loop_
_entity_poly.entity_id
_entity_poly.type
_entity_poly.pdbx_seq_one_letter_code
_entity_poly.pdbx_strand_id
1 'polypeptide(L)'
;MSRSFHTGLASVQVTNTGGRVGQEVVQLYVKDVESSVIRPEKELKGFAKVELQPGETKTVRFELNERSFAFYDVELKDWRVETGEFEIGIGSSSRDIRLTTSLKVTSTTEIVPCYHRNTTLGELMSNPATVPILAQLQSMAPSSAPESDAVSADMMMAMMRYMPLRALLPFTGGVLTEEHLTGLLQQLNAAVQANSKLTEGTSMTFNGESKIGDLLANEMTKAMLEKNLPGISTNPMIEMAKGFTLTQLGALPQAGIPADTLAALLADWGGAGSEVIPT
;
A
#
# COMPACT_ATOMS: atom_id res chain seq x y z
N MET A 1 -1.02 14.38 9.94
CA MET A 1 -1.82 13.48 9.08
C MET A 1 -2.00 14.16 7.73
N SER A 2 -1.12 13.88 6.77
CA SER A 2 -1.31 14.26 5.36
C SER A 2 -1.09 12.98 4.57
N ARG A 3 -2.17 12.21 4.37
CA ARG A 3 -2.15 11.07 3.46
C ARG A 3 -2.26 11.64 2.05
N SER A 4 -1.21 11.50 1.24
CA SER A 4 -1.21 12.01 -0.13
C SER A 4 -2.05 11.09 -1.02
N PHE A 5 -3.32 11.42 -1.20
CA PHE A 5 -4.17 10.83 -2.23
C PHE A 5 -4.14 11.73 -3.47
N HIS A 6 -3.85 11.15 -4.64
CA HIS A 6 -3.93 11.90 -5.90
C HIS A 6 -5.41 11.97 -6.31
N THR A 7 -6.02 13.16 -6.20
CA THR A 7 -7.41 13.41 -6.63
C THR A 7 -7.54 13.19 -8.14
N GLY A 8 -8.46 12.32 -8.55
CA GLY A 8 -8.81 12.09 -9.95
C GLY A 8 -9.94 13.00 -10.42
N LEU A 9 -10.04 13.23 -11.73
CA LEU A 9 -11.13 13.99 -12.34
C LEU A 9 -11.79 13.17 -13.46
N ALA A 10 -13.08 12.87 -13.32
CA ALA A 10 -13.88 12.28 -14.39
C ALA A 10 -14.59 13.40 -15.16
N SER A 11 -14.37 13.48 -16.47
CA SER A 11 -14.95 14.52 -17.34
C SER A 11 -15.72 13.89 -18.48
N VAL A 12 -16.97 14.29 -18.69
CA VAL A 12 -17.86 13.76 -19.73
C VAL A 12 -18.56 14.88 -20.49
N GLN A 13 -18.70 14.72 -21.80
CA GLN A 13 -19.48 15.63 -22.63
C GLN A 13 -20.91 15.09 -22.79
N VAL A 14 -21.89 15.96 -22.61
CA VAL A 14 -23.31 15.65 -22.75
C VAL A 14 -23.89 16.56 -23.81
N THR A 15 -24.48 15.96 -24.84
CA THR A 15 -25.08 16.66 -25.97
C THR A 15 -26.58 16.41 -26.00
N ASN A 16 -27.38 17.48 -26.12
CA ASN A 16 -28.80 17.35 -26.39
C ASN A 16 -29.02 17.14 -27.90
N THR A 17 -29.34 15.92 -28.29
CA THR A 17 -29.61 15.54 -29.69
C THR A 17 -31.08 15.70 -30.09
N GLY A 18 -31.94 16.20 -29.19
CA GLY A 18 -33.36 16.40 -29.43
C GLY A 18 -33.68 17.80 -29.98
N GLY A 19 -34.94 17.99 -30.39
CA GLY A 19 -35.44 19.26 -30.92
C GLY A 19 -36.00 20.24 -29.88
N ARG A 20 -35.86 19.95 -28.58
CA ARG A 20 -36.39 20.78 -27.49
C ARG A 20 -35.35 20.95 -26.38
N VAL A 21 -35.49 22.02 -25.60
CA VAL A 21 -34.70 22.19 -24.36
C VAL A 21 -34.98 21.02 -23.42
N GLY A 22 -33.92 20.47 -22.85
CA GLY A 22 -34.00 19.34 -21.92
C GLY A 22 -33.05 19.50 -20.75
N GLN A 23 -33.37 18.81 -19.65
CA GLN A 23 -32.49 18.68 -18.49
C GLN A 23 -32.09 17.22 -18.33
N GLU A 24 -30.79 16.95 -18.18
CA GLU A 24 -30.23 15.62 -17.99
C GLU A 24 -29.57 15.53 -16.61
N VAL A 25 -29.73 14.39 -15.93
CA VAL A 25 -29.05 14.10 -14.67
C VAL A 25 -27.98 13.04 -14.92
N VAL A 26 -26.74 13.50 -15.03
CA VAL A 26 -25.57 12.63 -15.19
C VAL A 26 -25.18 12.06 -13.83
N GLN A 27 -25.00 10.75 -13.75
CA GLN A 27 -24.68 10.03 -12.51
C GLN A 27 -23.33 9.32 -12.64
N LEU A 28 -22.48 9.48 -11.62
CA LEU A 28 -21.18 8.84 -11.47
C LEU A 28 -21.29 7.68 -10.48
N TYR A 29 -20.89 6.50 -10.92
CA TYR A 29 -20.84 5.29 -10.14
C TYR A 29 -19.41 4.78 -10.00
N VAL A 30 -19.11 4.17 -8.85
CA VAL A 30 -17.86 3.45 -8.62
C VAL A 30 -18.20 2.03 -8.21
N LYS A 31 -17.52 1.06 -8.81
CA LYS A 31 -17.58 -0.36 -8.50
C LYS A 31 -16.18 -0.84 -8.13
N ASP A 32 -16.10 -1.58 -7.04
CA ASP A 32 -14.90 -2.31 -6.66
C ASP A 32 -14.93 -3.70 -7.34
N VAL A 33 -13.90 -4.04 -8.11
CA VAL A 33 -13.87 -5.28 -8.90
C VAL A 33 -13.57 -6.49 -8.01
N GLU A 34 -12.64 -6.33 -7.07
CA GLU A 34 -12.25 -7.33 -6.08
C GLU A 34 -12.13 -6.66 -4.72
N SER A 35 -13.14 -6.87 -3.87
CA SER A 35 -13.14 -6.35 -2.50
C SER A 35 -12.97 -7.46 -1.48
N SER A 36 -12.26 -7.18 -0.39
CA SER A 36 -12.15 -8.10 0.74
C SER A 36 -13.45 -8.24 1.54
N VAL A 37 -14.36 -7.26 1.41
CA VAL A 37 -15.65 -7.21 2.11
C VAL A 37 -16.80 -7.27 1.12
N ILE A 38 -17.97 -7.66 1.60
CA ILE A 38 -19.20 -7.64 0.78
C ILE A 38 -19.58 -6.17 0.53
N ARG A 39 -19.53 -5.75 -0.73
CA ARG A 39 -19.89 -4.40 -1.18
C ARG A 39 -21.07 -4.43 -2.17
N PRO A 40 -21.82 -3.33 -2.31
CA PRO A 40 -22.76 -3.17 -3.40
C PRO A 40 -22.06 -3.30 -4.77
N GLU A 41 -22.76 -3.82 -5.77
CA GLU A 41 -22.22 -3.97 -7.13
C GLU A 41 -21.73 -2.64 -7.72
N LYS A 42 -22.36 -1.52 -7.36
CA LYS A 42 -21.95 -0.16 -7.70
C LYS A 42 -22.51 0.83 -6.69
N GLU A 43 -21.77 1.89 -6.43
CA GLU A 43 -22.15 2.95 -5.49
C GLU A 43 -22.20 4.31 -6.22
N LEU A 44 -23.26 5.10 -6.00
CA LEU A 44 -23.36 6.45 -6.54
C LEU A 44 -22.38 7.37 -5.80
N LYS A 45 -21.42 7.96 -6.51
CA LYS A 45 -20.42 8.88 -5.93
C LYS A 45 -20.63 10.34 -6.30
N GLY A 46 -21.42 10.61 -7.34
CA GLY A 46 -21.78 11.98 -7.70
C GLY A 46 -22.92 12.04 -8.71
N PHE A 47 -23.59 13.18 -8.78
CA PHE A 47 -24.54 13.45 -9.85
C PHE A 47 -24.52 14.95 -10.18
N ALA A 48 -24.82 15.28 -11.42
CA ALA A 48 -24.90 16.66 -11.88
C ALA A 48 -26.10 16.81 -12.82
N LYS A 49 -26.90 17.85 -12.58
CA LYS A 49 -28.03 18.20 -13.43
C LYS A 49 -27.62 19.30 -14.39
N VAL A 50 -27.79 19.07 -15.70
CA VAL A 50 -27.46 20.04 -16.74
C VAL A 50 -28.67 20.32 -17.62
N GLU A 51 -28.94 21.60 -17.86
CA GLU A 51 -29.89 22.04 -18.88
C GLU A 51 -29.16 22.27 -20.20
N LEU A 52 -29.74 21.83 -21.31
CA LEU A 52 -29.14 21.90 -22.64
C LEU A 52 -30.17 22.36 -23.68
N GLN A 53 -29.81 23.38 -24.45
CA GLN A 53 -30.53 23.76 -25.67
C GLN A 53 -30.40 22.66 -26.75
N PRO A 54 -31.30 22.59 -27.74
CA PRO A 54 -31.15 21.69 -28.89
C PRO A 54 -29.77 21.83 -29.56
N GLY A 55 -29.04 20.72 -29.69
CA GLY A 55 -27.69 20.69 -30.26
C GLY A 55 -26.56 21.18 -29.34
N GLU A 56 -26.87 21.70 -28.15
CA GLU A 56 -25.87 22.16 -27.20
C GLU A 56 -25.11 20.97 -26.59
N THR A 57 -23.80 21.17 -26.34
CA THR A 57 -22.95 20.24 -25.61
C THR A 57 -22.36 20.92 -24.38
N LYS A 58 -22.49 20.29 -23.21
CA LYS A 58 -21.84 20.74 -21.96
C LYS A 58 -20.90 19.67 -21.43
N THR A 59 -19.81 20.10 -20.82
CA THR A 59 -18.89 19.21 -20.10
C THR A 59 -19.26 19.17 -18.62
N VAL A 60 -19.50 17.97 -18.10
CA VAL A 60 -19.73 17.69 -16.69
C VAL A 60 -18.46 17.09 -16.09
N ARG A 61 -18.09 17.54 -14.90
CA ARG A 61 -16.87 17.10 -14.20
C ARG A 61 -17.23 16.60 -12.80
N PHE A 62 -16.63 15.49 -12.41
CA PHE A 62 -16.74 14.91 -11.07
C PHE A 62 -15.35 14.72 -10.47
N GLU A 63 -15.16 15.18 -9.24
CA GLU A 63 -13.95 14.94 -8.47
C GLU A 63 -14.01 13.57 -7.81
N LEU A 64 -12.96 12.77 -8.01
CA LEU A 64 -12.76 11.46 -7.39
C LEU A 64 -11.68 11.60 -6.33
N ASN A 65 -12.10 11.59 -5.07
CA ASN A 65 -11.21 11.64 -3.90
C ASN A 65 -11.12 10.26 -3.24
N GLU A 66 -10.30 10.15 -2.19
CA GLU A 66 -10.11 8.91 -1.42
C GLU A 66 -11.45 8.27 -0.99
N ARG A 67 -12.40 9.08 -0.50
CA ARG A 67 -13.73 8.62 -0.08
C ARG A 67 -14.58 8.06 -1.22
N SER A 68 -14.25 8.38 -2.46
CA SER A 68 -14.94 7.81 -3.62
C SER A 68 -14.66 6.31 -3.77
N PHE A 69 -13.51 5.85 -3.26
CA PHE A 69 -13.08 4.45 -3.32
C PHE A 69 -13.18 3.73 -1.97
N ALA A 70 -13.20 4.50 -0.87
CA ALA A 70 -13.16 3.96 0.48
C ALA A 70 -14.43 3.21 0.88
N PHE A 71 -14.25 2.21 1.73
CA PHE A 71 -15.29 1.55 2.53
C PHE A 71 -14.97 1.71 4.02
N TYR A 72 -15.93 1.40 4.89
CA TYR A 72 -15.71 1.44 6.33
C TYR A 72 -15.19 0.09 6.83
N ASP A 73 -13.96 0.07 7.35
CA ASP A 73 -13.33 -1.11 7.92
C ASP A 73 -13.68 -1.19 9.41
N VAL A 74 -14.39 -2.25 9.80
CA VAL A 74 -14.90 -2.42 11.17
C VAL A 74 -13.77 -2.70 12.17
N GLU A 75 -12.69 -3.35 11.72
CA GLU A 75 -11.53 -3.66 12.56
C GLU A 75 -10.72 -2.41 12.83
N LEU A 76 -10.48 -1.60 11.79
CA LEU A 76 -9.77 -0.32 11.90
C LEU A 76 -10.64 0.79 12.51
N LYS A 77 -11.97 0.60 12.54
CA LYS A 77 -12.97 1.62 12.92
C LYS A 77 -12.82 2.93 12.14
N ASP A 78 -12.33 2.83 10.90
CA ASP A 78 -12.03 3.98 10.05
C ASP A 78 -12.35 3.67 8.58
N TRP A 79 -12.40 4.72 7.76
CA TRP A 79 -12.53 4.60 6.32
C TRP A 79 -11.21 4.16 5.72
N ARG A 80 -11.30 3.23 4.77
CA ARG A 80 -10.14 2.64 4.12
C ARG A 80 -10.39 2.44 2.64
N VAL A 81 -9.35 2.70 1.85
CA VAL A 81 -9.26 2.32 0.43
C VAL A 81 -8.42 1.05 0.32
N GLU A 82 -8.89 0.09 -0.47
CA GLU A 82 -8.11 -1.08 -0.87
C GLU A 82 -7.28 -0.79 -2.11
N THR A 83 -6.09 -1.38 -2.18
CA THR A 83 -5.31 -1.38 -3.42
C THR A 83 -5.96 -2.36 -4.37
N GLY A 84 -6.40 -1.89 -5.53
CA GLY A 84 -7.20 -2.72 -6.44
C GLY A 84 -7.63 -1.99 -7.71
N GLU A 85 -8.42 -2.69 -8.53
CA GLU A 85 -9.04 -2.13 -9.73
C GLU A 85 -10.47 -1.69 -9.42
N PHE A 86 -10.78 -0.45 -9.78
CA PHE A 86 -12.10 0.14 -9.63
C PHE A 86 -12.67 0.49 -11.00
N GLU A 87 -13.94 0.15 -11.23
CA GLU A 87 -14.67 0.54 -12.42
C GLU A 87 -15.45 1.84 -12.14
N ILE A 88 -15.22 2.85 -12.97
CA ILE A 88 -15.93 4.12 -12.97
C ILE A 88 -17.00 4.07 -14.06
N GLY A 89 -18.26 4.20 -13.65
CA GLY A 89 -19.41 4.23 -14.56
C GLY A 89 -20.05 5.62 -14.64
N ILE A 90 -20.42 6.06 -15.85
CA ILE A 90 -21.28 7.23 -16.07
C ILE A 90 -22.58 6.78 -16.71
N GLY A 91 -23.70 7.17 -16.11
CA GLY A 91 -25.03 6.79 -16.58
C GLY A 91 -26.10 7.87 -16.39
N SER A 92 -27.28 7.61 -16.96
CA SER A 92 -28.51 8.39 -16.72
C SER A 92 -29.32 7.82 -15.53
N SER A 93 -29.05 6.56 -15.18
CA SER A 93 -29.60 5.86 -14.02
C SER A 93 -28.66 4.71 -13.62
N SER A 94 -28.86 4.12 -12.45
CA SER A 94 -28.09 2.95 -12.00
C SER A 94 -28.22 1.73 -12.94
N ARG A 95 -29.27 1.70 -13.78
CA ARG A 95 -29.56 0.66 -14.77
C ARG A 95 -29.18 1.04 -16.20
N ASP A 96 -28.88 2.31 -16.46
CA ASP A 96 -28.49 2.84 -17.78
C ASP A 96 -27.11 3.49 -17.67
N ILE A 97 -26.07 2.65 -17.63
CA ILE A 97 -24.66 3.05 -17.66
C ILE A 97 -24.21 3.08 -19.12
N ARG A 98 -23.66 4.22 -19.56
CA ARG A 98 -23.31 4.47 -20.97
C ARG A 98 -21.82 4.52 -21.22
N LEU A 99 -21.04 4.89 -20.20
CA LEU A 99 -19.58 4.90 -20.27
C LEU A 99 -19.03 4.19 -19.04
N THR A 100 -17.98 3.41 -19.25
CA THR A 100 -17.25 2.70 -18.21
C THR A 100 -15.75 2.82 -18.47
N THR A 101 -14.96 2.99 -17.42
CA THR A 101 -13.49 2.92 -17.47
C THR A 101 -12.96 2.29 -16.20
N SER A 102 -11.86 1.56 -16.30
CA SER A 102 -11.14 1.05 -15.13
C SER A 102 -10.09 2.05 -14.64
N LEU A 103 -9.87 2.06 -13.33
CA LEU A 103 -8.81 2.80 -12.66
C LEU A 103 -8.16 1.90 -11.62
N LYS A 104 -6.83 1.76 -11.67
CA LYS A 104 -6.07 1.08 -10.62
C LYS A 104 -5.75 2.08 -9.52
N VAL A 105 -6.19 1.80 -8.30
CA VAL A 105 -5.96 2.63 -7.12
C VAL A 105 -4.95 1.92 -6.22
N THR A 106 -3.92 2.64 -5.80
CA THR A 106 -2.94 2.16 -4.81
C THR A 106 -3.19 2.85 -3.49
N SER A 107 -3.56 2.07 -2.47
CA SER A 107 -3.72 2.57 -1.11
C SER A 107 -2.37 2.64 -0.41
N THR A 108 -2.11 3.75 0.28
CA THR A 108 -0.96 3.95 1.18
C THR A 108 -1.33 3.67 2.63
N THR A 109 -2.55 3.17 2.90
CA THR A 109 -2.98 2.87 4.26
C THR A 109 -2.40 1.53 4.70
N GLU A 110 -1.39 1.57 5.58
CA GLU A 110 -0.88 0.38 6.25
C GLU A 110 -1.90 -0.16 7.27
N ILE A 111 -2.15 -1.47 7.22
CA ILE A 111 -2.89 -2.16 8.29
C ILE A 111 -1.88 -2.46 9.40
N VAL A 112 -2.14 -1.93 10.59
CA VAL A 112 -1.48 -2.36 11.82
C VAL A 112 -2.39 -3.41 12.46
N PRO A 113 -2.14 -4.72 12.25
CA PRO A 113 -2.97 -5.75 12.87
C PRO A 113 -2.99 -5.60 14.39
N CYS A 114 -4.18 -5.70 14.98
CA CYS A 114 -4.38 -5.72 16.42
C CYS A 114 -4.65 -7.16 16.86
N TYR A 115 -3.74 -7.74 17.62
CA TYR A 115 -3.84 -9.09 18.12
C TYR A 115 -4.57 -9.16 19.45
N HIS A 116 -5.38 -10.20 19.60
CA HIS A 116 -6.16 -10.49 20.80
C HIS A 116 -6.12 -11.99 21.12
N ARG A 117 -6.77 -12.40 22.21
CA ARG A 117 -6.70 -13.79 22.71
C ARG A 117 -7.24 -14.87 21.76
N ASN A 118 -8.00 -14.49 20.73
CA ASN A 118 -8.51 -15.41 19.71
C ASN A 118 -7.71 -15.35 18.41
N THR A 119 -6.72 -14.46 18.31
CA THR A 119 -5.74 -14.46 17.23
C THR A 119 -5.08 -15.82 17.14
N THR A 120 -4.94 -16.31 15.92
CA THR A 120 -4.36 -17.63 15.67
C THR A 120 -2.84 -17.56 15.60
N LEU A 121 -2.15 -18.66 15.91
CA LEU A 121 -0.70 -18.73 15.70
C LEU A 121 -0.32 -18.50 14.23
N GLY A 122 -1.17 -18.93 13.29
CA GLY A 122 -0.98 -18.70 11.87
C GLY A 122 -0.99 -17.21 11.49
N GLU A 123 -1.89 -16.42 12.09
CA GLU A 123 -1.92 -14.95 11.92
C GLU A 123 -0.63 -14.31 12.42
N LEU A 124 -0.12 -14.71 13.58
CA LEU A 124 1.16 -14.21 14.08
C LEU A 124 2.30 -14.60 13.14
N MET A 125 2.43 -15.87 12.77
CA MET A 125 3.50 -16.34 11.88
C MET A 125 3.52 -15.64 10.52
N SER A 126 2.39 -15.12 10.05
CA SER A 126 2.32 -14.36 8.81
C SER A 126 2.93 -12.94 8.90
N ASN A 127 3.16 -12.43 10.11
CA ASN A 127 3.72 -11.11 10.36
C ASN A 127 5.16 -11.19 10.92
N PRO A 128 6.19 -10.79 10.16
CA PRO A 128 7.59 -10.83 10.57
C PRO A 128 7.88 -10.14 11.92
N ALA A 129 7.14 -9.07 12.25
CA ALA A 129 7.34 -8.33 13.51
C ALA A 129 6.97 -9.15 14.75
N THR A 130 6.15 -10.19 14.60
CA THR A 130 5.69 -11.02 15.73
C THR A 130 6.49 -12.31 15.90
N VAL A 131 7.22 -12.75 14.87
CA VAL A 131 8.02 -13.98 14.88
C VAL A 131 9.02 -14.03 16.04
N PRO A 132 9.76 -12.95 16.39
CA PRO A 132 10.69 -12.96 17.51
C PRO A 132 9.98 -13.16 18.87
N ILE A 133 8.76 -12.65 19.01
CA ILE A 133 7.95 -12.77 20.22
C ILE A 133 7.40 -14.21 20.33
N LEU A 134 7.00 -14.81 19.22
CA LEU A 134 6.55 -16.20 19.18
C LEU A 134 7.68 -17.19 19.55
N ALA A 135 8.92 -16.90 19.13
CA ALA A 135 10.07 -17.73 19.50
C ALA A 135 10.32 -17.78 21.02
N GLN A 136 10.01 -16.69 21.74
CA GLN A 136 10.08 -16.66 23.21
C GLN A 136 9.00 -17.53 23.87
N LEU A 137 7.83 -17.62 23.25
CA LEU A 137 6.75 -18.52 23.68
C LEU A 137 7.14 -19.99 23.52
N GLN A 138 7.76 -20.36 22.40
CA GLN A 138 8.21 -21.72 22.14
C GLN A 138 9.28 -22.19 23.13
N SER A 139 10.18 -21.31 23.57
CA SER A 139 11.21 -21.66 24.57
C SER A 139 10.64 -21.85 25.98
N MET A 140 9.44 -21.33 26.24
CA MET A 140 8.72 -21.48 27.52
C MET A 140 7.73 -22.65 27.53
N ALA A 141 7.37 -23.20 26.36
CA ALA A 141 6.44 -24.32 26.26
C ALA A 141 7.14 -25.63 26.65
N PRO A 142 6.52 -26.48 27.50
CA PRO A 142 7.08 -27.78 27.80
C PRO A 142 7.15 -28.65 26.55
N SER A 143 8.28 -29.33 26.36
CA SER A 143 8.60 -30.19 25.21
C SER A 143 7.73 -31.46 25.09
N SER A 144 6.56 -31.50 25.73
CA SER A 144 5.66 -32.64 25.73
C SER A 144 4.55 -32.46 24.69
N ALA A 145 4.90 -32.40 23.42
CA ALA A 145 3.96 -32.81 22.39
C ALA A 145 3.87 -34.34 22.46
N PRO A 146 2.66 -34.95 22.45
CA PRO A 146 2.58 -36.40 22.33
C PRO A 146 3.20 -36.79 20.97
N GLU A 147 4.33 -37.50 21.01
CA GLU A 147 4.86 -38.24 19.86
C GLU A 147 3.83 -39.33 19.53
N SER A 148 2.87 -38.96 18.70
CA SER A 148 1.89 -39.87 18.15
C SER A 148 2.26 -40.10 16.69
N ASP A 149 2.72 -41.30 16.37
CA ASP A 149 3.02 -41.78 15.00
C ASP A 149 1.86 -41.62 14.00
N ALA A 150 0.65 -41.28 14.47
CA ALA A 150 -0.56 -41.13 13.66
C ALA A 150 -0.80 -39.70 13.11
N VAL A 151 -0.02 -38.68 13.50
CA VAL A 151 -0.20 -37.30 13.04
C VAL A 151 1.08 -36.83 12.36
N SER A 152 1.03 -36.61 11.04
CA SER A 152 2.20 -36.09 10.31
C SER A 152 2.59 -34.71 10.84
N ALA A 153 3.88 -34.35 10.74
CA ALA A 153 4.37 -33.04 11.12
C ALA A 153 3.61 -31.91 10.40
N ASP A 154 3.25 -32.12 9.13
CA ASP A 154 2.45 -31.18 8.34
C ASP A 154 1.03 -31.01 8.89
N MET A 155 0.38 -32.10 9.29
CA MET A 155 -0.95 -32.06 9.89
C MET A 155 -0.91 -31.37 11.26
N MET A 156 0.10 -31.64 12.08
CA MET A 156 0.31 -30.96 13.36
C MET A 156 0.54 -29.46 13.17
N MET A 157 1.39 -29.07 12.23
CA MET A 157 1.64 -27.65 11.92
C MET A 157 0.37 -26.95 11.41
N ALA A 158 -0.42 -27.61 10.55
CA ALA A 158 -1.70 -27.09 10.10
C ALA A 158 -2.67 -26.87 11.26
N MET A 159 -2.77 -27.81 12.20
CA MET A 159 -3.61 -27.64 13.39
C MET A 159 -3.13 -26.51 14.30
N MET A 160 -1.81 -26.38 14.48
CA MET A 160 -1.24 -25.29 15.28
C MET A 160 -1.51 -23.93 14.65
N ARG A 161 -1.45 -23.79 13.32
CA ARG A 161 -1.75 -22.51 12.64
C ARG A 161 -3.16 -21.99 12.91
N TYR A 162 -4.14 -22.86 13.10
CA TYR A 162 -5.52 -22.46 13.43
C TYR A 162 -5.80 -22.41 14.94
N MET A 163 -4.82 -22.70 15.79
CA MET A 163 -4.98 -22.66 17.24
C MET A 163 -4.97 -21.20 17.73
N PRO A 164 -6.00 -20.75 18.48
CA PRO A 164 -6.02 -19.41 19.06
C PRO A 164 -5.09 -19.30 20.27
N LEU A 165 -4.52 -18.13 20.52
CA LEU A 165 -3.57 -17.89 21.63
C LEU A 165 -4.11 -18.32 23.01
N ARG A 166 -5.39 -18.09 23.30
CA ARG A 166 -6.00 -18.52 24.56
C ARG A 166 -5.97 -20.04 24.77
N ALA A 167 -5.93 -20.82 23.70
CA ALA A 167 -5.90 -22.28 23.80
C ALA A 167 -4.55 -22.77 24.33
N LEU A 168 -3.48 -21.96 24.29
CA LEU A 168 -2.18 -22.31 24.86
C LEU A 168 -2.18 -22.37 26.39
N LEU A 169 -3.07 -21.63 27.06
CA LEU A 169 -3.16 -21.60 28.52
C LEU A 169 -3.30 -23.01 29.14
N PRO A 170 -4.28 -23.85 28.76
CA PRO A 170 -4.39 -25.20 29.30
C PRO A 170 -3.25 -26.15 28.87
N PHE A 171 -2.59 -25.91 27.72
CA PHE A 171 -1.52 -26.79 27.23
C PHE A 171 -0.17 -26.58 27.92
N THR A 172 0.05 -25.41 28.52
CA THR A 172 1.33 -25.06 29.16
C THR A 172 1.41 -25.47 30.62
N GLY A 173 0.43 -26.23 31.13
CA GLY A 173 0.47 -26.78 32.50
C GLY A 173 0.55 -25.71 33.61
N GLY A 174 0.09 -24.48 33.34
CA GLY A 174 0.16 -23.35 34.27
C GLY A 174 1.40 -22.46 34.13
N VAL A 175 2.32 -22.75 33.21
CA VAL A 175 3.48 -21.89 32.90
C VAL A 175 3.04 -20.59 32.23
N LEU A 176 2.05 -20.66 31.32
CA LEU A 176 1.40 -19.49 30.74
C LEU A 176 0.14 -19.15 31.56
N THR A 177 0.15 -18.01 32.23
CA THR A 177 -1.01 -17.48 32.96
C THR A 177 -1.76 -16.45 32.12
N GLU A 178 -2.98 -16.08 32.52
CA GLU A 178 -3.73 -14.99 31.88
C GLU A 178 -2.97 -13.65 31.96
N GLU A 179 -2.17 -13.43 33.02
CA GLU A 179 -1.29 -12.27 33.13
C GLU A 179 -0.17 -12.29 32.08
N HIS A 180 0.47 -13.46 31.89
CA HIS A 180 1.49 -13.64 30.85
C HIS A 180 0.89 -13.44 29.45
N LEU A 181 -0.31 -13.97 29.20
CA LEU A 181 -1.01 -13.80 27.92
C LEU A 181 -1.32 -12.32 27.66
N THR A 182 -1.79 -11.58 28.67
CA THR A 182 -2.08 -10.14 28.54
C THR A 182 -0.81 -9.35 28.22
N GLY A 183 0.30 -9.61 28.93
CA GLY A 183 1.59 -8.99 28.66
C GLY A 183 2.12 -9.31 27.26
N LEU A 184 1.94 -10.54 26.81
CA LEU A 184 2.32 -10.97 25.47
C LEU A 184 1.52 -10.26 24.38
N LEU A 185 0.20 -10.16 24.54
CA LEU A 185 -0.65 -9.39 23.62
C LEU A 185 -0.24 -7.92 23.56
N GLN A 186 0.16 -7.33 24.69
CA GLN A 186 0.67 -5.96 24.72
C GLN A 186 1.98 -5.82 23.94
N GLN A 187 2.91 -6.77 24.08
CA GLN A 187 4.17 -6.78 23.33
C GLN A 187 3.95 -6.97 21.82
N LEU A 188 3.08 -7.90 21.43
CA LEU A 188 2.74 -8.14 20.03
C LEU A 188 2.17 -6.88 19.37
N ASN A 189 1.19 -6.24 20.01
CA ASN A 189 0.57 -5.01 19.49
C ASN A 189 1.55 -3.83 19.46
N ALA A 190 2.42 -3.69 20.47
CA ALA A 190 3.44 -2.66 20.48
C ALA A 190 4.48 -2.86 19.37
N ALA A 191 4.89 -4.11 19.10
CA ALA A 191 5.87 -4.42 18.06
C ALA A 191 5.35 -4.07 16.66
N VAL A 192 4.09 -4.40 16.36
CA VAL A 192 3.48 -4.03 15.07
C VAL A 192 3.30 -2.52 14.94
N GLN A 193 2.87 -1.84 16.00
CA GLN A 193 2.76 -0.37 16.01
C GLN A 193 4.10 0.35 15.88
N ALA A 194 5.18 -0.21 16.43
CA ALA A 194 6.52 0.33 16.28
C ALA A 194 7.01 0.15 14.84
N ASN A 195 6.76 -1.02 14.24
CA ASN A 195 7.15 -1.32 12.87
C ASN A 195 6.44 -0.41 11.86
N SER A 196 5.15 -0.10 12.07
CA SER A 196 4.41 0.84 11.20
C SER A 196 4.89 2.30 11.32
N LYS A 197 5.42 2.69 12.48
CA LYS A 197 6.01 4.04 12.66
C LYS A 197 7.39 4.17 12.01
N LEU A 198 8.13 3.07 11.92
CA LEU A 198 9.42 3.00 11.22
C LEU A 198 9.23 3.12 9.69
N THR A 199 8.16 2.54 9.14
CA THR A 199 7.77 2.67 7.73
C THR A 199 7.21 4.06 7.41
N GLU A 200 6.39 4.68 8.28
CA GLU A 200 5.93 6.07 8.10
C GLU A 200 7.08 7.12 8.16
N GLY A 201 8.20 6.80 8.81
CA GLY A 201 9.33 7.71 9.02
C GLY A 201 10.41 7.73 7.93
N THR A 202 10.34 6.84 6.93
CA THR A 202 11.46 6.64 5.99
C THR A 202 11.01 6.74 4.53
N SER A 203 10.38 7.86 4.15
CA SER A 203 10.33 8.28 2.73
C SER A 203 11.60 9.08 2.42
N MET A 204 12.74 8.41 2.20
CA MET A 204 13.91 9.08 1.63
C MET A 204 13.67 9.30 0.13
N THR A 205 13.18 10.49 -0.24
CA THR A 205 13.07 10.89 -1.64
C THR A 205 14.46 11.22 -2.17
N PHE A 206 15.02 10.35 -3.01
CA PHE A 206 16.29 10.60 -3.68
C PHE A 206 16.05 11.45 -4.94
N ASN A 207 16.75 12.57 -5.03
CA ASN A 207 16.64 13.54 -6.14
C ASN A 207 18.03 14.00 -6.60
N GLY A 208 18.12 14.88 -7.61
CA GLY A 208 19.41 15.37 -8.13
C GLY A 208 20.29 16.13 -7.11
N GLU A 209 19.73 16.53 -5.98
CA GLU A 209 20.45 17.16 -4.87
C GLU A 209 20.94 16.15 -3.82
N SER A 210 20.56 14.88 -3.96
CA SER A 210 21.04 13.81 -3.09
C SER A 210 22.53 13.56 -3.32
N LYS A 211 23.28 13.39 -2.23
CA LYS A 211 24.72 13.14 -2.28
C LYS A 211 25.00 11.73 -2.76
N ILE A 212 26.02 11.58 -3.60
CA ILE A 212 26.39 10.26 -4.13
C ILE A 212 26.80 9.29 -3.02
N GLY A 213 27.44 9.78 -1.94
CA GLY A 213 27.77 8.94 -0.79
C GLY A 213 26.55 8.26 -0.16
N ASP A 214 25.46 9.00 -0.01
CA ASP A 214 24.22 8.50 0.59
C ASP A 214 23.50 7.52 -0.37
N LEU A 215 23.57 7.79 -1.67
CA LEU A 215 23.02 6.92 -2.72
C LEU A 215 23.79 5.61 -2.91
N LEU A 216 25.10 5.60 -2.71
CA LEU A 216 25.92 4.39 -2.80
C LEU A 216 25.87 3.56 -1.51
N ALA A 217 25.49 4.15 -0.39
CA ALA A 217 25.33 3.46 0.89
C ALA A 217 24.04 2.62 0.96
N ASN A 218 23.04 2.89 0.11
CA ASN A 218 21.82 2.11 0.01
C ASN A 218 21.90 1.13 -1.18
N GLU A 219 21.63 -0.15 -0.91
CA GLU A 219 21.80 -1.25 -1.87
C GLU A 219 20.90 -1.12 -3.11
N MET A 220 19.69 -0.55 -2.98
CA MET A 220 18.79 -0.39 -4.12
C MET A 220 19.19 0.79 -5.00
N THR A 221 19.50 1.95 -4.41
CA THR A 221 19.96 3.13 -5.17
C THR A 221 21.32 2.84 -5.83
N LYS A 222 22.18 2.06 -5.18
CA LYS A 222 23.42 1.54 -5.77
C LYS A 222 23.16 0.63 -6.96
N ALA A 223 22.21 -0.30 -6.87
CA ALA A 223 21.84 -1.17 -7.99
C ALA A 223 21.26 -0.38 -9.18
N MET A 224 20.44 0.65 -8.89
CA MET A 224 19.85 1.54 -9.89
C MET A 224 20.92 2.40 -10.58
N LEU A 225 21.90 2.90 -9.82
CA LEU A 225 23.05 3.63 -10.33
C LEU A 225 23.94 2.73 -11.18
N GLU A 226 24.25 1.51 -10.75
CA GLU A 226 25.03 0.54 -11.53
C GLU A 226 24.34 0.12 -12.84
N LYS A 227 23.01 -0.01 -12.82
CA LYS A 227 22.23 -0.35 -14.02
C LYS A 227 22.32 0.73 -15.10
N ASN A 228 22.33 2.00 -14.72
CA ASN A 228 22.35 3.13 -15.64
C ASN A 228 23.78 3.68 -15.90
N LEU A 229 24.71 3.46 -14.97
CA LEU A 229 26.10 3.89 -14.99
C LEU A 229 27.00 2.73 -14.51
N PRO A 230 27.28 1.75 -15.38
CA PRO A 230 28.04 0.56 -15.00
C PRO A 230 29.46 0.92 -14.55
N GLY A 231 29.85 0.44 -13.38
CA GLY A 231 31.15 0.66 -12.76
C GLY A 231 31.25 1.89 -11.86
N ILE A 232 30.15 2.62 -11.64
CA ILE A 232 30.12 3.84 -10.82
C ILE A 232 30.53 3.60 -9.36
N SER A 233 30.17 2.46 -8.77
CA SER A 233 30.54 2.12 -7.38
C SER A 233 32.02 1.76 -7.22
N THR A 234 32.70 1.45 -8.33
CA THR A 234 34.11 1.03 -8.35
C THR A 234 35.07 2.11 -8.87
N ASN A 235 34.54 3.26 -9.31
CA ASN A 235 35.34 4.32 -9.90
C ASN A 235 36.06 5.14 -8.79
N PRO A 236 37.40 5.21 -8.78
CA PRO A 236 38.18 5.92 -7.75
C PRO A 236 37.83 7.41 -7.62
N MET A 237 37.32 8.04 -8.68
CA MET A 237 36.90 9.44 -8.68
C MET A 237 35.55 9.65 -7.98
N ILE A 238 34.67 8.64 -8.01
CA ILE A 238 33.35 8.68 -7.37
C ILE A 238 33.47 8.55 -5.85
N GLU A 239 34.45 7.75 -5.38
CA GLU A 239 34.83 7.67 -3.97
C GLU A 239 35.25 9.04 -3.39
N MET A 240 35.99 9.85 -4.17
CA MET A 240 36.36 11.22 -3.79
C MET A 240 35.21 12.22 -3.93
N ALA A 241 34.21 11.90 -4.76
CA ALA A 241 33.04 12.73 -5.03
C ALA A 241 31.81 12.38 -4.18
N LYS A 242 31.95 11.51 -3.15
CA LYS A 242 30.86 11.12 -2.23
C LYS A 242 30.13 12.30 -1.59
N GLY A 243 30.80 13.44 -1.41
CA GLY A 243 30.22 14.66 -0.85
C GLY A 243 29.42 15.53 -1.83
N PHE A 244 29.51 15.24 -3.13
CA PHE A 244 28.85 16.02 -4.18
C PHE A 244 27.48 15.44 -4.51
N THR A 245 26.59 16.30 -5.00
CA THR A 245 25.25 15.90 -5.45
C THR A 245 25.30 15.31 -6.86
N LEU A 246 24.28 14.55 -7.23
CA LEU A 246 24.19 13.93 -8.55
C LEU A 246 24.25 14.97 -9.68
N THR A 247 23.58 16.11 -9.51
CA THR A 247 23.63 17.24 -10.45
C THR A 247 25.02 17.87 -10.53
N GLN A 248 25.76 17.94 -9.41
CA GLN A 248 27.13 18.47 -9.39
C GLN A 248 28.13 17.55 -10.08
N LEU A 249 27.92 16.23 -10.05
CA LEU A 249 28.78 15.30 -10.81
C LEU A 249 28.61 15.40 -12.32
N GLY A 250 27.38 15.64 -12.80
CA GLY A 250 27.14 15.86 -14.23
C GLY A 250 27.83 17.11 -14.79
N ALA A 251 28.12 18.09 -13.93
CA ALA A 251 28.85 19.31 -14.29
C ALA A 251 30.38 19.13 -14.33
N LEU A 252 30.90 17.97 -13.92
CA LEU A 252 32.33 17.66 -13.94
C LEU A 252 32.68 16.82 -15.18
N PRO A 253 33.26 17.40 -16.25
CA PRO A 253 33.58 16.67 -17.47
C PRO A 253 34.63 15.55 -17.29
N GLN A 254 35.37 15.55 -16.17
CA GLN A 254 36.36 14.51 -15.83
C GLN A 254 35.76 13.30 -15.12
N ALA A 255 34.49 13.34 -14.70
CA ALA A 255 33.81 12.21 -14.06
C ALA A 255 33.38 11.11 -15.04
N GLY A 256 33.42 11.37 -16.35
CA GLY A 256 33.13 10.39 -17.39
C GLY A 256 31.65 10.00 -17.51
N ILE A 257 30.74 10.74 -16.85
CA ILE A 257 29.29 10.50 -16.89
C ILE A 257 28.67 11.38 -17.99
N PRO A 258 28.01 10.81 -19.01
CA PRO A 258 27.32 11.59 -20.03
C PRO A 258 26.16 12.37 -19.42
N ALA A 259 26.00 13.64 -19.79
CA ALA A 259 24.90 14.49 -19.32
C ALA A 259 23.52 13.90 -19.65
N ASP A 260 23.40 13.21 -20.79
CA ASP A 260 22.17 12.54 -21.23
C ASP A 260 21.79 11.36 -20.34
N THR A 261 22.78 10.63 -19.81
CA THR A 261 22.56 9.51 -18.88
C THR A 261 22.11 10.01 -17.52
N LEU A 262 22.66 11.14 -17.06
CA LEU A 262 22.21 11.78 -15.82
C LEU A 262 20.78 12.32 -15.96
N ALA A 263 20.45 12.93 -17.11
CA ALA A 263 19.10 13.38 -17.41
C ALA A 263 18.11 12.22 -17.48
N ALA A 264 18.50 11.09 -18.08
CA ALA A 264 17.70 9.86 -18.08
C ALA A 264 17.49 9.30 -16.66
N LEU A 265 18.54 9.27 -15.82
CA LEU A 265 18.45 8.83 -14.44
C LEU A 265 17.53 9.73 -13.60
N LEU A 266 17.64 11.05 -13.77
CA LEU A 266 16.79 12.03 -13.10
C LEU A 266 15.36 12.03 -13.64
N ALA A 267 15.14 11.64 -14.90
CA ALA A 267 13.82 11.44 -15.47
C ALA A 267 13.19 10.11 -15.02
N ASP A 268 13.99 9.06 -14.81
CA ASP A 268 13.55 7.80 -14.21
C ASP A 268 13.16 8.03 -12.74
N TRP A 269 13.94 8.86 -12.01
CA TRP A 269 13.67 9.24 -10.62
C TRP A 269 12.62 10.34 -10.46
N GLY A 270 12.40 11.18 -11.48
CA GLY A 270 11.51 12.35 -11.45
C GLY A 270 10.21 12.20 -12.27
N GLY A 271 10.14 11.22 -13.17
CA GLY A 271 8.98 10.88 -13.99
C GLY A 271 8.04 9.87 -13.33
N ALA A 272 8.53 9.13 -12.33
CA ALA A 272 7.73 8.52 -11.29
C ALA A 272 7.81 9.46 -10.08
N GLY A 273 6.75 10.21 -9.79
CA GLY A 273 6.70 11.06 -8.60
C GLY A 273 7.03 10.24 -7.36
N SER A 274 8.17 10.55 -6.72
CA SER A 274 8.60 9.99 -5.43
C SER A 274 8.36 8.48 -5.31
N GLU A 275 9.22 7.66 -5.90
CA GLU A 275 9.25 6.24 -5.57
C GLU A 275 9.68 6.11 -4.09
N VAL A 276 8.69 5.92 -3.21
CA VAL A 276 8.90 5.52 -1.83
C VAL A 276 9.39 4.09 -1.89
N ILE A 277 10.69 3.92 -1.69
CA ILE A 277 11.32 2.61 -1.65
C ILE A 277 11.30 2.14 -0.19
N PRO A 278 10.47 1.15 0.18
CA PRO A 278 10.58 0.54 1.49
C PRO A 278 11.89 -0.26 1.58
N THR A 279 12.56 -0.17 2.72
CA THR A 279 13.78 -0.93 3.07
C THR A 279 13.54 -2.43 3.15
#